data_AF-V5IAK8-F1
#
_entry.id   AF-V5IAK8-F1
#
_cell.length_a   1.000
_cell.length_b   1.000
_cell.length_c   1.000
_cell.angle_alpha   90.00
_cell.angle_beta   90.00
_cell.angle_gamma   90.00
#
_symmetry.space_group_name_H-M   'P 1'
#
loop_
_entity.id
_entity.type
_entity.pdbx_description
1 polymer ?
#
loop_
_entity_poly.entity_id
_entity_poly.type
_entity_poly.pdbx_seq_one_letter_code
_entity_poly.pdbx_strand_id
1 'polypeptide(L)'
;LTYNDNKLCVVSKCEAILLQDSHHPALEIDIGSGDQLGPKYSETNGKLLYNFKKADFLKMSYIMQNCDWSEVTCQLDVDLAVARFYDIINDVFDRTVKKFNIKQSYRNKYPCYFTKDIQVLLKEKEK
;
A
#
# COMPACT_ATOMS: atom_id res chain seq x y z
N LEU A 1 -12.29 4.45 -28.39
CA LEU A 1 -12.30 5.27 -27.17
C LEU A 1 -10.93 5.13 -26.54
N THR A 2 -10.01 6.01 -26.93
CA THR A 2 -8.68 6.10 -26.33
C THR A 2 -8.77 7.12 -25.20
N TYR A 3 -8.70 6.65 -23.96
CA TYR A 3 -8.63 7.51 -22.78
C TYR A 3 -7.14 7.74 -22.49
N ASN A 4 -6.68 8.99 -22.62
CA ASN A 4 -5.26 9.34 -22.48
C ASN A 4 -5.11 10.39 -21.39
N ASP A 5 -5.14 9.95 -20.13
CA ASP A 5 -5.08 10.84 -18.97
C ASP A 5 -3.70 10.89 -18.32
N ASN A 6 -2.73 10.15 -18.88
CA ASN A 6 -1.29 10.28 -18.60
C ASN A 6 -0.53 9.49 -19.68
N LYS A 7 0.53 10.08 -20.26
CA LYS A 7 1.40 9.47 -21.31
C LYS A 7 2.08 8.13 -20.92
N LEU A 8 1.71 7.54 -19.79
CA LEU A 8 2.27 6.31 -19.20
C LEU A 8 1.43 5.06 -19.51
N CYS A 9 0.15 5.21 -19.89
CA CYS A 9 -0.72 4.07 -20.14
C CYS A 9 -1.65 4.36 -21.32
N VAL A 10 -1.57 3.52 -22.35
CA VAL A 10 -2.44 3.55 -23.51
C VAL A 10 -3.30 2.29 -23.49
N VAL A 11 -4.62 2.47 -23.54
CA VAL A 11 -5.57 1.37 -23.63
C VAL A 11 -6.24 1.42 -25.01
N SER A 12 -6.12 0.33 -25.76
CA SER A 12 -6.70 0.12 -27.08
C SER A 12 -7.67 -1.08 -27.05
N LYS A 13 -8.58 -1.16 -28.01
CA LYS A 13 -9.37 -2.38 -28.24
C LYS A 13 -8.52 -3.33 -29.08
N CYS A 14 -8.56 -4.62 -28.76
CA CYS A 14 -7.87 -5.66 -29.52
C CYS A 14 -8.85 -6.73 -30.01
N GLU A 15 -8.35 -7.65 -30.83
CA GLU A 15 -9.13 -8.75 -31.38
C GLU A 15 -9.42 -9.80 -30.30
N ALA A 16 -10.69 -10.19 -30.17
CA ALA A 16 -11.12 -11.17 -29.20
C ALA A 16 -10.87 -12.60 -29.72
N ILE A 17 -10.19 -13.43 -28.91
CA ILE A 17 -9.96 -14.86 -29.24
C ILE A 17 -11.25 -15.69 -29.04
N LEU A 18 -12.18 -15.18 -28.23
CA LEU A 18 -13.46 -15.83 -27.90
C LEU A 18 -14.63 -14.89 -28.21
N LEU A 19 -15.85 -15.45 -28.20
CA LEU A 19 -17.08 -14.68 -28.37
C LEU A 19 -17.18 -13.60 -27.27
N GLN A 20 -17.29 -12.34 -27.69
CA GLN A 20 -17.19 -11.18 -26.81
C GLN A 20 -18.58 -10.77 -26.30
N ASP A 21 -18.73 -10.54 -25.00
CA ASP A 21 -19.90 -9.88 -24.43
C ASP A 21 -19.71 -8.36 -24.41
N SER A 22 -20.83 -7.63 -24.50
CA SER A 22 -20.97 -6.19 -24.37
C SER A 22 -20.27 -5.58 -23.14
N HIS A 23 -20.19 -6.31 -22.02
CA HIS A 23 -19.55 -5.84 -20.79
C HIS A 23 -18.07 -6.21 -20.68
N HIS A 24 -17.55 -7.09 -21.55
CA HIS A 24 -16.19 -7.63 -21.45
C HIS A 24 -15.44 -7.49 -22.77
N PRO A 25 -15.10 -6.26 -23.18
CA PRO A 25 -14.38 -6.08 -24.41
C PRO A 25 -12.94 -6.58 -24.33
N ALA A 26 -12.44 -7.15 -25.42
CA ALA A 26 -11.02 -7.45 -25.55
C ALA A 26 -10.24 -6.13 -25.64
N LEU A 27 -9.29 -5.95 -24.72
CA LEU A 27 -8.48 -4.75 -24.60
C LEU A 27 -6.99 -5.10 -24.63
N GLU A 28 -6.22 -4.23 -25.26
CA GLU A 28 -4.77 -4.20 -25.21
C GLU A 28 -4.34 -3.01 -24.37
N ILE A 29 -3.35 -3.22 -23.53
CA ILE A 29 -2.84 -2.21 -22.60
C ILE A 29 -1.34 -2.10 -22.84
N ASP A 30 -0.91 -0.96 -23.35
CA ASP A 30 0.50 -0.60 -23.49
C ASP A 30 0.87 0.33 -22.34
N ILE A 31 1.79 -0.13 -21.50
CA ILE A 31 2.29 0.62 -20.35
C ILE A 31 3.68 1.10 -20.72
N GLY A 32 3.77 2.37 -21.11
CA GLY A 32 5.03 3.01 -21.43
C GLY A 32 5.96 2.96 -20.23
N SER A 33 7.09 2.27 -20.38
CA SER A 33 8.18 2.31 -19.41
C SER A 33 8.83 3.69 -19.49
N GLY A 34 8.30 4.67 -18.74
CA GLY A 34 9.08 5.88 -18.46
C GLY A 34 10.37 5.45 -17.77
N ASP A 35 11.49 6.12 -18.03
CA ASP A 35 12.83 5.88 -17.45
C ASP A 35 12.89 6.04 -15.91
N GLN A 36 11.77 5.93 -15.20
CA GLN A 36 11.74 5.83 -13.75
C GLN A 36 12.00 4.38 -13.35
N LEU A 37 13.31 4.07 -13.32
CA LEU A 37 13.91 2.93 -12.62
C LEU A 37 13.34 2.81 -11.21
N GLY A 38 12.28 2.02 -11.07
CA GLY A 38 11.67 1.65 -9.79
C GLY A 38 11.09 2.82 -8.99
N PRO A 39 10.42 2.52 -7.86
CA PRO A 39 10.08 3.54 -6.89
C PRO A 39 11.36 4.27 -6.49
N LYS A 40 11.36 5.61 -6.51
CA LYS A 40 12.39 6.41 -5.84
C LYS A 40 12.28 6.16 -4.33
N TYR A 41 12.85 5.06 -3.85
CA TYR A 41 12.92 4.69 -2.43
C TYR A 41 13.72 5.70 -1.59
N SER A 42 14.29 6.74 -2.20
CA SER A 42 15.05 7.79 -1.54
C SER A 42 14.24 8.65 -0.57
N GLU A 43 12.92 8.70 -0.69
CA GLU A 43 12.06 9.54 0.18
C GLU A 43 11.65 8.89 1.51
N THR A 44 12.05 7.64 1.76
CA THR A 44 11.77 6.96 3.03
C THR A 44 12.93 7.05 4.02
N ASN A 45 14.03 7.72 3.65
CA ASN A 45 15.18 7.93 4.52
C ASN A 45 14.76 8.74 5.75
N GLY A 46 14.61 8.05 6.89
CA GLY A 46 14.27 8.65 8.19
C GLY A 46 12.79 8.63 8.55
N LYS A 47 11.90 8.11 7.68
CA LYS A 47 10.49 7.94 8.06
C LYS A 47 10.37 6.76 9.03
N LEU A 48 9.67 7.01 10.13
CA LEU A 48 9.30 6.01 11.12
C LEU A 48 8.00 5.33 10.67
N LEU A 49 8.00 4.00 10.59
CA LEU A 49 6.78 3.22 10.34
C LEU A 49 6.29 2.55 11.61
N TYR A 50 4.98 2.35 11.71
CA TYR A 50 4.37 1.55 12.77
C TYR A 50 4.71 0.06 12.60
N ASN A 51 5.26 -0.56 13.63
CA ASN A 51 5.51 -2.00 13.66
C ASN A 51 4.26 -2.76 14.13
N PHE A 52 3.28 -2.95 13.25
CA PHE A 52 2.05 -3.68 13.59
C PHE A 52 2.31 -5.13 13.99
N LYS A 53 3.43 -5.74 13.59
CA LYS A 53 3.83 -7.08 14.05
C LYS A 53 4.09 -7.12 15.57
N LYS A 54 4.45 -5.98 16.18
CA LYS A 54 4.72 -5.84 17.62
C LYS A 54 3.73 -4.92 18.33
N ALA A 55 2.55 -4.71 17.75
CA ALA A 55 1.50 -3.90 18.35
C ALA A 55 0.88 -4.61 19.57
N ASP A 56 0.50 -3.82 20.58
CA ASP A 56 -0.33 -4.30 21.69
C ASP A 56 -1.81 -4.22 21.29
N PHE A 57 -2.29 -5.28 20.62
CA PHE A 57 -3.65 -5.34 20.10
C PHE A 57 -4.72 -5.32 21.21
N LEU A 58 -4.44 -5.90 22.38
CA LEU A 58 -5.40 -5.89 23.50
C LEU A 58 -5.63 -4.46 24.00
N LYS A 59 -4.55 -3.73 24.21
CA LYS A 59 -4.62 -2.31 24.60
C LYS A 59 -5.24 -1.45 23.50
N MET A 60 -4.91 -1.72 22.24
CA MET A 60 -5.48 -1.01 21.08
C MET A 60 -7.00 -1.18 21.02
N SER A 61 -7.50 -2.42 21.08
CA SER A 61 -8.94 -2.70 21.08
C SER A 61 -9.64 -2.08 22.28
N TYR A 62 -9.03 -2.14 23.48
CA TYR A 62 -9.59 -1.48 24.66
C TYR A 62 -9.74 0.03 24.47
N ILE A 63 -8.71 0.72 23.95
CA ILE A 63 -8.77 2.17 23.74
C ILE A 63 -9.82 2.52 22.67
N MET A 64 -9.85 1.78 21.56
CA MET A 64 -10.82 2.04 20.47
C MET A 64 -12.28 1.86 20.91
N GLN A 65 -12.55 0.86 21.77
CA GLN A 65 -13.91 0.61 22.30
C GLN A 65 -14.36 1.70 23.28
N ASN A 66 -13.44 2.27 24.05
CA ASN A 66 -13.73 3.31 25.04
C ASN A 66 -13.50 4.74 24.49
N CYS A 67 -13.21 4.88 23.20
CA CYS A 67 -13.02 6.16 22.57
C CYS A 67 -14.37 6.84 22.33
N ASP A 68 -14.43 8.16 22.56
CA ASP A 68 -15.59 8.95 22.19
C ASP A 68 -15.56 9.25 20.69
N TRP A 69 -16.56 8.75 19.97
CA TRP A 69 -16.71 8.94 18.53
C TRP A 69 -17.62 10.13 18.19
N SER A 70 -18.17 10.84 19.18
CA SER A 70 -19.04 12.00 18.96
C SER A 70 -18.40 13.08 18.09
N GLU A 71 -17.08 13.28 18.22
CA GLU A 71 -16.30 14.22 17.40
C GLU A 71 -16.26 13.86 15.91
N VAL A 72 -16.58 12.61 15.56
CA VAL A 72 -16.67 12.14 14.17
C VAL A 72 -18.14 12.07 13.73
N THR A 73 -19.03 11.56 14.58
CA THR A 73 -20.42 11.27 14.23
C THR A 73 -21.34 12.49 14.28
N CYS A 74 -21.01 13.51 15.06
CA CYS A 74 -21.80 14.74 15.18
C CYS A 74 -21.32 15.88 14.26
N GLN A 75 -20.34 15.62 13.39
CA GLN A 75 -19.86 16.62 12.43
C GLN A 75 -20.77 16.71 11.22
N LEU A 76 -21.09 17.95 10.82
CA LEU A 76 -21.86 18.24 9.60
C LEU A 76 -20.96 18.20 8.35
N ASP A 77 -19.69 18.52 8.53
CA ASP A 77 -18.68 18.53 7.48
C ASP A 77 -17.96 17.18 7.42
N VAL A 78 -18.07 16.51 6.27
CA VAL A 78 -17.49 15.19 6.02
C VAL A 78 -15.97 15.25 6.03
N ASP A 79 -15.35 16.30 5.48
CA ASP A 79 -13.90 16.40 5.41
C ASP A 79 -13.32 16.56 6.82
N LEU A 80 -13.98 17.35 7.65
CA LEU A 80 -13.62 17.52 9.04
C LEU A 80 -13.83 16.23 9.84
N ALA A 81 -14.94 15.51 9.63
CA ALA A 81 -15.20 14.23 10.27
C ALA A 81 -14.11 13.20 9.96
N VAL A 82 -13.69 13.12 8.70
CA VAL A 82 -12.63 12.22 8.25
C VAL A 82 -11.28 12.61 8.85
N ALA A 83 -10.95 13.90 8.91
CA ALA A 83 -9.74 14.37 9.56
C ALA A 83 -9.70 13.95 11.05
N ARG A 84 -10.79 14.18 11.79
CA ARG A 84 -10.91 13.77 13.20
C ARG A 84 -10.82 12.26 13.40
N PHE A 85 -11.43 11.49 12.51
CA PHE A 85 -11.30 10.04 12.53
C PHE A 85 -9.83 9.61 12.44
N TYR A 86 -9.07 10.18 11.49
CA TYR A 86 -7.66 9.84 11.36
C TYR A 86 -6.81 10.34 12.53
N ASP A 87 -7.11 11.50 13.09
CA ASP A 87 -6.42 12.00 14.29
C ASP A 87 -6.56 11.01 15.46
N ILE A 88 -7.79 10.56 15.73
CA ILE A 88 -8.08 9.59 16.79
C ILE A 88 -7.35 8.27 16.54
N ILE A 89 -7.48 7.70 15.34
CA ILE A 89 -6.86 6.42 15.00
C ILE A 89 -5.33 6.49 15.09
N ASN A 90 -4.73 7.59 14.62
CA ASN A 90 -3.29 7.79 14.67
C ASN A 90 -2.77 7.95 16.11
N ASP A 91 -3.51 8.66 16.98
CA ASP A 91 -3.16 8.72 18.42
C ASP A 91 -3.16 7.32 19.06
N VAL A 92 -4.18 6.51 18.75
CA VAL A 92 -4.25 5.13 19.25
C VAL A 92 -3.05 4.33 18.77
N PHE A 93 -2.65 4.46 17.50
CA PHE A 93 -1.47 3.79 16.98
C PHE A 93 -0.18 4.27 17.65
N ASP A 94 -0.04 5.57 17.90
CA ASP A 94 1.12 6.12 18.60
C ASP A 94 1.28 5.58 20.02
N ARG A 95 0.17 5.28 20.70
CA ARG A 95 0.16 4.77 22.07
C ARG A 95 0.30 3.26 22.18
N THR A 96 0.08 2.52 21.09
CA THR A 96 -0.01 1.05 21.11
C THR A 96 0.95 0.34 20.17
N VAL A 97 1.52 1.05 19.20
CA VAL A 97 2.39 0.50 18.17
C VAL A 97 3.75 1.18 18.20
N LYS A 98 4.81 0.40 18.45
CA LYS A 98 6.17 0.92 18.41
C LYS A 98 6.55 1.30 16.99
N LYS A 99 7.07 2.51 16.82
CA LYS A 99 7.66 2.97 15.56
C LYS A 99 9.06 2.37 15.34
N PHE A 100 9.41 2.09 14.10
CA PHE A 100 10.74 1.61 13.72
C PHE A 100 11.26 2.33 12.48
N ASN A 101 12.59 2.43 12.39
CA ASN A 101 13.26 3.03 11.24
C ASN A 101 13.22 2.09 10.04
N ILE A 102 12.75 2.59 8.90
CA ILE A 102 12.66 1.85 7.64
C ILE A 102 14.00 1.24 7.21
N LYS A 103 15.13 1.89 7.53
CA LYS A 103 16.48 1.36 7.27
C LYS A 103 16.70 -0.05 7.86
N GLN A 104 15.97 -0.44 8.91
CA GLN A 104 16.03 -1.80 9.46
C GLN A 104 15.26 -2.82 8.61
N SER A 105 14.21 -2.41 7.89
CA SER A 105 13.40 -3.30 7.04
C SER A 105 14.15 -3.74 5.79
N TYR A 106 14.91 -2.82 5.18
CA TYR A 106 15.72 -3.09 3.99
C TYR A 106 17.02 -3.88 4.27
N ARG A 107 17.29 -4.25 5.54
CA ARG A 107 18.44 -5.13 5.85
C ARG A 107 18.26 -6.54 5.27
N ASN A 108 17.03 -6.97 5.01
CA ASN A 108 16.81 -8.23 4.31
C ASN A 108 16.98 -8.03 2.81
N LYS A 109 18.05 -8.64 2.27
CA LYS A 109 18.33 -8.72 0.81
C LYS A 109 17.15 -9.33 0.03
N TYR A 110 16.30 -10.10 0.70
CA TYR A 110 15.17 -10.81 0.11
C TYR A 110 13.84 -10.40 0.77
N PRO A 111 12.74 -10.35 0.02
CA PRO A 111 11.41 -10.10 0.58
C PRO A 111 11.05 -11.11 1.69
N CYS A 112 10.17 -10.72 2.62
CA CYS A 112 9.81 -11.55 3.77
C CYS A 112 9.10 -12.87 3.42
N TYR A 113 8.55 -12.98 2.20
CA TYR A 113 7.90 -14.18 1.68
C TYR A 113 8.86 -15.12 0.93
N PHE A 114 10.14 -14.76 0.80
CA PHE A 114 11.15 -15.67 0.26
C PHE A 114 11.62 -16.64 1.35
N THR A 115 11.29 -17.91 1.17
CA THR A 115 11.87 -18.98 1.99
C THR A 115 13.37 -19.09 1.74
N LYS A 116 14.10 -19.72 2.67
CA LYS A 116 15.55 -19.96 2.52
C LYS A 116 15.86 -20.69 1.22
N ASP A 117 15.00 -21.63 0.83
CA ASP A 117 15.17 -22.45 -0.38
C ASP A 117 15.13 -21.59 -1.65
N ILE A 118 14.16 -20.67 -1.75
CA ILE A 118 14.07 -19.72 -2.87
C ILE A 118 15.32 -18.82 -2.91
N GLN A 119 15.80 -18.37 -1.75
CA GLN A 119 17.01 -17.55 -1.68
C GLN A 119 18.26 -18.31 -2.15
N VAL A 120 18.36 -19.62 -1.86
CA VAL A 120 19.45 -20.49 -2.32
C VAL A 120 19.38 -20.67 -3.83
N LEU A 121 18.21 -21.05 -4.37
CA LEU A 121 18.00 -21.24 -5.80
C LEU A 121 18.34 -19.99 -6.62
N LEU A 122 18.01 -18.80 -6.12
CA LEU A 122 18.37 -17.54 -6.77
C LEU A 122 19.88 -17.29 -6.76
N LYS A 123 20.58 -17.61 -5.67
CA LYS A 123 22.05 -17.51 -5.61
C LYS A 123 22.73 -18.52 -6.54
N GLU A 124 22.12 -19.69 -6.74
CA GLU A 124 22.64 -20.70 -7.65
C GLU A 124 22.40 -20.32 -9.11
N LYS A 125 21.27 -19.69 -9.43
CA LYS A 125 20.99 -19.16 -10.78
C LYS A 125 21.98 -18.05 -11.20
N GLU A 126 22.50 -17.28 -10.25
CA GLU A 126 23.48 -16.21 -10.49
C GLU A 126 24.94 -16.71 -10.58
N LYS A 127 25.19 -18.01 -10.38
CA LYS A 127 26.50 -18.66 -10.62
C LYS A 127 26.59 -19.18 -12.04
#